data_AF-A0A074VST9-F1
#
_entry.id   AF-A0A074VST9-F1
#
_cell.length_a   1.000
_cell.length_b   1.000
_cell.length_c   1.000
_cell.angle_alpha   90.00
_cell.angle_beta   90.00
_cell.angle_gamma   90.00
#
_symmetry.space_group_name_H-M   'P 1'
#
loop_
_entity.id
_entity.type
_entity.pdbx_description
1 polymer ?
#
loop_
_entity_poly.entity_id
_entity_poly.type
_entity_poly.pdbx_seq_one_letter_code
_entity_poly.pdbx_strand_id
1 'polypeptide(L)'
;MALPADYKHEIETLEREVLQNKPTDVLQFCANHFLRRLESQRHEFLLGAQHSTKTMAENNFPGSNPFHHVQQPGMQRLEEEDEMDTFASPTAASFPNNAMNRDASPFAANANPFAQHNDSSMGGFNFGFGGAQNTVASRDQNSSPGGNNQQLDVPQNFPNNYNMGRRVSVSAEVLAPSGTDDSDWKPPTYPKTQEQLSRLRAAVSRNFLFSHLDDDQTEQVLGALQERKIPSKDIKVIAQGDVGDYFYVVETGSFDIYVSPTGKIEPGANGMGNKVASCGPGTSFGELALMYNAPRAATVNSTEPSVIWQLDRITFRRILMDSAFQRRRMYESFLDSVPLLNTLTPYERSKIADALETQKMPAGSTIIREGDVGDHFYMLESGTAAVYKSGVEQSLKTYNKGDYFGELALLDDKPRAASVVAETEIKVAMLGKNGFQRLLGPVESIMRRDDPSKRAGSAQPQSSSSAGLFDSVNPFSSS
;
A
#
# COMPACT_ATOMS: atom_id res chain seq x y z
N MET A 1 14.67 -29.83 38.89
CA MET A 1 13.49 -28.94 38.73
C MET A 1 12.25 -29.81 38.74
N ALA A 2 11.27 -29.53 39.59
CA ALA A 2 10.01 -30.27 39.59
C ALA A 2 9.10 -29.72 38.48
N LEU A 3 8.50 -30.61 37.69
CA LEU A 3 7.48 -30.23 36.71
C LEU A 3 6.27 -29.59 37.44
N PRO A 4 5.65 -28.52 36.88
CA PRO A 4 4.44 -27.93 37.46
C PRO A 4 3.33 -28.98 37.62
N ALA A 5 2.47 -28.81 38.63
CA ALA A 5 1.49 -29.82 39.04
C ALA A 5 0.55 -30.25 37.90
N ASP A 6 0.16 -29.31 37.04
CA ASP A 6 -0.76 -29.56 35.92
C ASP A 6 -0.16 -30.52 34.89
N TYR A 7 1.15 -30.42 34.62
CA TYR A 7 1.83 -31.33 33.69
C TYR A 7 1.94 -32.75 34.24
N LYS A 8 2.07 -32.89 35.58
CA LYS A 8 2.11 -34.22 36.20
C LYS A 8 0.77 -34.94 36.03
N HIS A 9 -0.34 -34.22 36.20
CA HIS A 9 -1.67 -34.80 36.05
C HIS A 9 -1.96 -35.27 34.62
N GLU A 10 -1.54 -34.51 33.61
CA GLU A 10 -1.69 -34.88 32.21
C GLU A 10 -0.81 -36.10 31.85
N ILE A 11 0.41 -36.17 32.37
CA ILE A 11 1.31 -37.32 32.15
C ILE A 11 0.74 -38.58 32.82
N GLU A 12 0.23 -38.50 34.05
CA GLU A 12 -0.40 -39.63 34.75
C GLU A 12 -1.66 -40.13 34.01
N THR A 13 -2.39 -39.23 33.37
CA THR A 13 -3.58 -39.58 32.58
C THR A 13 -3.19 -40.30 31.29
N LEU A 14 -2.19 -39.79 30.57
CA LEU A 14 -1.62 -40.46 29.40
C LEU A 14 -1.08 -41.86 29.76
N GLU A 15 -0.34 -41.98 30.85
CA GLU A 15 0.21 -43.26 31.31
C GLU A 15 -0.89 -44.29 31.59
N ARG A 16 -1.99 -43.88 32.21
CA ARG A 16 -3.16 -44.72 32.44
C ARG A 16 -3.78 -45.20 31.13
N GLU A 17 -3.93 -44.30 30.15
CA GLU A 17 -4.51 -44.63 28.83
C GLU A 17 -3.61 -45.56 27.99
N VAL A 18 -2.30 -45.39 28.07
CA VAL A 18 -1.34 -46.28 27.40
C VAL A 18 -1.37 -47.68 28.01
N LEU A 19 -1.41 -47.78 29.34
CA LEU A 19 -1.50 -49.07 30.04
C LEU A 19 -2.82 -49.80 29.75
N GLN A 20 -3.92 -49.05 29.59
CA GLN A 20 -5.23 -49.61 29.29
C GLN A 20 -5.34 -50.09 27.84
N ASN A 21 -4.90 -49.28 26.87
CA ASN A 21 -5.12 -49.55 25.45
C ASN A 21 -4.00 -50.37 24.79
N LYS A 22 -2.82 -50.47 25.43
CA LYS A 22 -1.63 -51.18 24.94
C LYS A 22 -1.39 -50.97 23.43
N PRO A 23 -1.25 -49.71 22.98
CA PRO A 23 -1.14 -49.40 21.56
C PRO A 23 0.13 -50.01 20.96
N THR A 24 0.04 -50.52 19.73
CA THR A 24 1.18 -51.04 18.98
C THR A 24 2.17 -49.93 18.59
N ASP A 25 1.67 -48.72 18.37
CA ASP A 25 2.47 -47.52 18.13
C ASP A 25 2.21 -46.50 19.25
N VAL A 26 3.13 -46.48 20.23
CA VAL A 26 3.03 -45.61 21.40
C VAL A 26 3.24 -44.14 21.02
N LEU A 27 4.10 -43.84 20.04
CA LEU A 27 4.39 -42.45 19.65
C LEU A 27 3.19 -41.81 18.96
N GLN A 28 2.57 -42.53 18.02
CA GLN A 28 1.36 -42.05 17.35
C GLN A 28 0.19 -41.95 18.33
N PHE A 29 0.09 -42.86 19.30
CA PHE A 29 -0.92 -42.80 20.36
C PHE A 29 -0.76 -41.54 21.22
N CYS A 30 0.46 -41.24 21.68
CA CYS A 30 0.75 -40.02 22.45
C CYS A 30 0.43 -38.75 21.66
N ALA A 31 0.81 -38.69 20.37
CA ALA A 31 0.51 -37.53 19.51
C ALA A 31 -1.01 -37.29 19.38
N ASN A 32 -1.78 -38.36 19.17
CA ASN A 32 -3.22 -38.29 19.06
C ASN A 32 -3.89 -37.89 20.39
N HIS A 33 -3.37 -38.37 21.53
CA HIS A 33 -3.87 -38.01 22.86
C HIS A 33 -3.76 -36.49 23.11
N PHE A 34 -2.59 -35.89 22.87
CA PHE A 34 -2.42 -34.45 23.07
C PHE A 34 -3.20 -33.60 22.06
N LEU A 35 -3.41 -34.07 20.83
CA LEU A 35 -4.27 -33.38 19.86
C LEU A 35 -5.74 -33.34 20.32
N ARG A 36 -6.28 -34.46 20.81
CA ARG A 36 -7.65 -34.51 21.37
C ARG A 36 -7.79 -33.64 22.62
N ARG A 37 -6.75 -33.61 23.46
CA ARG A 37 -6.73 -32.76 24.66
C ARG A 37 -6.75 -31.28 24.29
N LEU A 38 -5.96 -30.87 23.30
CA LEU A 38 -5.93 -29.50 22.79
C LEU A 38 -7.26 -29.08 22.16
N GLU A 39 -7.90 -29.98 21.41
CA GLU A 39 -9.23 -29.75 20.83
C GLU A 39 -10.29 -29.54 21.91
N SER A 40 -10.27 -30.35 22.97
CA SER A 40 -11.17 -30.22 24.11
C SER A 40 -11.00 -28.88 24.84
N GLN A 41 -9.74 -28.45 25.07
CA GLN A 41 -9.45 -27.15 25.69
C GLN A 41 -9.92 -25.98 24.83
N ARG A 42 -9.78 -26.07 23.50
CA ARG A 42 -10.31 -25.06 22.58
C ARG A 42 -11.83 -24.98 22.62
N HIS A 43 -12.51 -26.13 22.69
CA HIS A 43 -13.96 -26.17 22.80
C HIS A 43 -14.46 -25.54 24.11
N GLU A 44 -13.81 -25.84 25.23
CA GLU A 44 -14.11 -25.25 26.54
C GLU A 44 -13.88 -23.73 26.55
N PHE A 45 -12.77 -23.27 25.96
CA PHE A 45 -12.47 -21.83 25.82
C PHE A 45 -13.53 -21.09 25.00
N LEU A 46 -13.98 -21.68 23.88
CA LEU A 46 -15.03 -21.08 23.04
C LEU A 46 -16.39 -21.03 23.75
N LEU A 47 -16.74 -22.04 24.55
CA LEU A 47 -17.95 -22.03 25.37
C LEU A 47 -17.88 -20.98 26.50
N GLY A 48 -16.71 -20.79 27.11
CA GLY A 48 -16.47 -19.74 28.11
C GLY A 48 -16.63 -18.33 27.52
N ALA A 49 -16.16 -18.12 26.29
CA ALA A 49 -16.31 -16.85 25.59
C ALA A 49 -17.78 -16.51 25.27
N GLN A 50 -18.62 -17.51 24.99
CA GLN A 50 -20.07 -17.31 24.78
C GLN A 50 -20.85 -17.00 26.07
N HIS A 51 -20.37 -17.46 27.24
CA HIS A 51 -21.00 -17.11 28.51
C HIS A 51 -20.65 -15.69 28.98
N SER A 52 -19.46 -15.16 28.63
CA SER A 52 -19.07 -13.79 28.96
C SER A 52 -19.87 -12.73 28.20
N THR A 53 -20.39 -13.05 27.00
CA THR A 53 -21.19 -12.13 26.17
C THR A 53 -22.68 -12.10 26.54
N LYS A 54 -23.18 -13.09 27.30
CA LYS A 54 -24.57 -13.10 27.80
C LYS A 54 -24.76 -12.29 29.10
N THR A 55 -23.74 -12.18 29.95
CA THR A 55 -23.83 -11.46 31.23
C THR A 55 -23.72 -9.93 31.13
N MET A 56 -23.43 -9.36 29.95
CA MET A 56 -23.44 -7.90 29.74
C MET A 56 -24.71 -7.38 29.03
N ALA A 57 -25.61 -8.26 28.57
CA ALA A 57 -26.80 -7.86 27.79
C ALA A 57 -28.12 -7.83 28.60
N GLU A 58 -28.12 -8.18 29.89
CA GLU A 58 -29.28 -8.13 30.77
C GLU A 58 -28.93 -7.33 32.04
N ASN A 59 -29.11 -6.00 32.00
CA ASN A 59 -29.55 -5.14 33.12
C ASN A 59 -29.37 -3.64 32.81
N ASN A 60 -30.32 -3.06 32.06
CA ASN A 60 -30.95 -1.76 32.36
C ASN A 60 -31.67 -1.22 31.11
N PHE A 61 -33.00 -1.34 31.05
CA PHE A 61 -33.93 -0.25 30.73
C PHE A 61 -35.39 -0.77 30.90
N PRO A 62 -36.18 -0.23 31.84
CA PRO A 62 -37.61 -0.52 31.96
C PRO A 62 -38.42 0.49 31.13
N GLY A 63 -39.42 0.03 30.36
CA GLY A 63 -40.51 0.91 29.88
C GLY A 63 -40.93 0.78 28.40
N SER A 64 -41.87 -0.14 28.16
CA SER A 64 -43.04 -0.06 27.26
C SER A 64 -42.93 0.54 25.83
N ASN A 65 -42.96 -0.34 24.83
CA ASN A 65 -43.58 -0.11 23.52
C ASN A 65 -45.07 -0.51 23.54
N PRO A 66 -46.01 0.31 23.02
CA PRO A 66 -47.32 -0.15 22.62
C PRO A 66 -47.51 -0.07 21.09
N PHE A 67 -48.06 -1.14 20.54
CA PHE A 67 -48.52 -1.38 19.17
C PHE A 67 -47.53 -1.98 18.16
N HIS A 68 -47.77 -3.27 17.93
CA HIS A 68 -47.20 -4.14 16.92
C HIS A 68 -48.35 -4.60 16.01
N HIS A 69 -48.26 -4.36 14.68
CA HIS A 69 -48.83 -5.14 13.55
C HIS A 69 -48.74 -4.30 12.24
N VAL A 70 -48.35 -4.75 11.03
CA VAL A 70 -48.70 -5.93 10.20
C VAL A 70 -47.75 -6.05 8.97
N GLN A 71 -47.46 -7.29 8.56
CA GLN A 71 -47.14 -7.90 7.23
C GLN A 71 -46.07 -7.40 6.21
N GLN A 72 -45.24 -8.40 5.86
CA GLN A 72 -44.77 -8.85 4.53
C GLN A 72 -43.49 -8.26 3.90
N PRO A 73 -42.77 -9.09 3.11
CA PRO A 73 -41.33 -8.99 2.90
C PRO A 73 -41.01 -8.23 1.61
N GLY A 74 -40.12 -7.25 1.73
CA GLY A 74 -39.63 -6.48 0.59
C GLY A 74 -38.25 -5.91 0.90
N MET A 75 -37.30 -6.23 0.03
CA MET A 75 -35.94 -5.71 -0.02
C MET A 75 -35.79 -4.25 0.40
N GLN A 76 -34.83 -3.98 1.31
CA GLN A 76 -34.16 -2.69 1.47
C GLN A 76 -32.68 -2.99 1.74
N ARG A 77 -31.81 -2.64 0.79
CA ARG A 77 -30.93 -1.46 0.84
C ARG A 77 -29.97 -1.53 2.04
N LEU A 78 -28.76 -2.01 1.78
CA LEU A 78 -27.60 -1.73 2.63
C LEU A 78 -27.25 -0.25 2.40
N GLU A 79 -27.54 0.58 3.39
CA GLU A 79 -26.90 1.88 3.56
C GLU A 79 -25.51 1.63 4.16
N GLU A 80 -24.49 2.21 3.53
CA GLU A 80 -23.12 2.23 4.04
C GLU A 80 -23.08 3.14 5.27
N GLU A 81 -22.75 2.58 6.43
CA GLU A 81 -22.37 3.35 7.60
C GLU A 81 -20.89 3.72 7.47
N ASP A 82 -20.63 5.02 7.28
CA ASP A 82 -19.32 5.65 7.42
C ASP A 82 -18.84 5.54 8.88
N GLU A 83 -18.15 4.44 9.23
CA GLU A 83 -17.41 4.35 10.48
C GLU A 83 -16.04 5.07 10.33
N MET A 84 -16.02 6.31 10.82
CA MET A 84 -14.83 7.11 11.03
C MET A 84 -14.03 6.57 12.25
N ASP A 85 -13.37 5.43 12.07
CA ASP A 85 -12.54 4.81 13.12
C ASP A 85 -11.16 5.47 13.22
N THR A 86 -10.99 6.28 14.27
CA THR A 86 -9.69 6.83 14.69
C THR A 86 -8.86 5.74 15.38
N PHE A 87 -8.17 4.91 14.59
CA PHE A 87 -7.23 3.93 15.11
C PHE A 87 -5.98 4.62 15.70
N ALA A 88 -5.87 4.66 17.03
CA ALA A 88 -4.66 5.06 17.72
C ALA A 88 -3.61 3.94 17.69
N SER A 89 -2.36 4.29 17.35
CA SER A 89 -1.21 3.37 17.33
C SER A 89 -0.89 2.81 18.73
N PRO A 90 -0.54 1.51 18.88
CA PRO A 90 -0.22 0.90 20.18
C PRO A 90 1.11 1.37 20.80
N THR A 91 1.75 2.40 20.24
CA THR A 91 2.96 3.05 20.79
C THR A 91 2.72 4.50 21.25
N ALA A 92 1.47 4.94 21.39
CA ALA A 92 1.19 6.30 21.89
C ALA A 92 1.54 6.43 23.38
N ALA A 93 2.36 7.43 23.72
CA ALA A 93 2.87 7.66 25.07
C ALA A 93 1.89 8.38 26.02
N SER A 94 0.65 8.68 25.61
CA SER A 94 -0.41 9.25 26.46
C SER A 94 -1.78 9.18 25.77
N PHE A 95 -2.82 8.77 26.51
CA PHE A 95 -4.21 8.79 26.06
C PHE A 95 -4.79 10.22 26.15
N PRO A 96 -5.53 10.73 25.15
CA PRO A 96 -6.19 12.02 25.25
C PRO A 96 -7.42 11.94 26.16
N ASN A 97 -7.45 12.78 27.21
CA ASN A 97 -8.65 13.06 27.99
C ASN A 97 -9.55 13.99 27.17
N ASN A 98 -10.64 13.47 26.61
CA ASN A 98 -11.68 14.29 25.99
C ASN A 98 -12.81 14.48 26.99
N ALA A 99 -12.89 15.65 27.62
CA ALA A 99 -14.07 16.07 28.38
C ALA A 99 -14.42 17.51 27.97
N MET A 100 -15.64 17.62 27.45
CA MET A 100 -16.31 18.82 27.00
C MET A 100 -16.23 19.96 28.02
N ASN A 101 -16.10 21.20 27.53
CA ASN A 101 -16.77 22.32 28.18
C ASN A 101 -17.24 23.34 27.15
N ARG A 102 -18.57 23.45 27.02
CA ARG A 102 -19.27 24.61 26.48
C ARG A 102 -19.71 25.48 27.65
N ASP A 103 -19.61 26.78 27.45
CA ASP A 103 -19.91 27.88 28.37
C ASP A 103 -21.23 27.75 29.14
N ALA A 104 -21.20 28.14 30.43
CA ALA A 104 -22.11 29.13 31.03
C ALA A 104 -21.89 29.24 32.56
N SER A 105 -21.41 30.40 33.01
CA SER A 105 -21.56 30.86 34.40
C SER A 105 -22.94 31.52 34.59
N PRO A 106 -23.61 31.32 35.74
CA PRO A 106 -23.85 32.48 36.61
C PRO A 106 -23.88 32.17 38.13
N PHE A 107 -23.72 33.26 38.91
CA PHE A 107 -23.85 33.42 40.37
C PHE A 107 -22.58 33.36 41.22
N ALA A 108 -22.03 34.55 41.43
CA ALA A 108 -21.19 34.91 42.55
C ALA A 108 -22.03 35.08 43.84
N ALA A 109 -21.52 34.61 44.99
CA ALA A 109 -21.63 35.29 46.30
C ALA A 109 -20.85 34.55 47.40
N ASN A 110 -19.76 35.19 47.83
CA ASN A 110 -19.47 35.59 49.22
C ASN A 110 -19.20 34.56 50.34
N ALA A 111 -18.16 34.92 51.11
CA ALA A 111 -17.90 34.66 52.54
C ALA A 111 -17.36 33.29 52.99
N ASN A 112 -16.05 33.28 53.31
CA ASN A 112 -15.48 32.49 54.40
C ASN A 112 -16.04 32.97 55.75
N PRO A 113 -16.26 32.06 56.72
CA PRO A 113 -15.44 32.12 57.93
C PRO A 113 -15.12 30.76 58.60
N PHE A 114 -13.83 30.57 58.90
CA PHE A 114 -13.23 30.02 60.13
C PHE A 114 -13.68 28.65 60.73
N ALA A 115 -12.73 27.71 60.67
CA ALA A 115 -12.19 26.84 61.74
C ALA A 115 -12.57 25.35 61.88
N GLN A 116 -11.50 24.53 61.86
CA GLN A 116 -11.19 23.36 62.71
C GLN A 116 -12.13 22.14 62.56
N HIS A 117 -11.72 20.93 62.16
CA HIS A 117 -10.62 20.11 62.66
C HIS A 117 -10.46 18.81 61.81
N ASN A 118 -9.22 18.33 61.74
CA ASN A 118 -8.73 16.94 61.60
C ASN A 118 -8.71 16.21 60.25
N ASP A 119 -7.50 15.72 59.99
CA ASP A 119 -6.93 15.31 58.72
C ASP A 119 -6.99 13.79 58.50
N SER A 120 -6.91 13.49 57.22
CA SER A 120 -7.05 12.28 56.45
C SER A 120 -5.92 11.26 56.60
N SER A 121 -6.28 10.00 56.32
CA SER A 121 -5.36 8.88 56.13
C SER A 121 -5.08 8.62 54.64
N MET A 122 -3.82 8.28 54.35
CA MET A 122 -3.36 7.39 53.27
C MET A 122 -3.53 7.82 51.81
N GLY A 123 -2.43 8.35 51.26
CA GLY A 123 -1.64 7.64 50.23
C GLY A 123 -2.15 7.65 48.78
N GLY A 124 -1.79 8.69 48.02
CA GLY A 124 -1.90 8.75 46.56
C GLY A 124 -0.60 9.26 45.94
N PHE A 125 0.08 8.40 45.17
CA PHE A 125 1.31 8.72 44.43
C PHE A 125 0.96 9.46 43.13
N ASN A 126 1.53 10.65 42.97
CA ASN A 126 1.32 11.57 41.83
C ASN A 126 2.62 11.73 41.03
N PHE A 127 2.62 11.36 39.74
CA PHE A 127 3.70 11.68 38.80
C PHE A 127 3.30 12.90 37.97
N GLY A 128 3.94 14.05 38.24
CA GLY A 128 3.83 15.27 37.45
C GLY A 128 5.08 15.48 36.60
N PHE A 129 4.88 15.66 35.30
CA PHE A 129 5.89 16.08 34.33
C PHE A 129 5.76 17.60 34.09
N GLY A 130 6.85 18.33 34.29
CA GLY A 130 7.10 19.68 33.80
C GLY A 130 8.60 19.78 33.52
N GLY A 131 9.12 20.41 32.48
CA GLY A 131 8.57 21.49 31.67
C GLY A 131 9.63 22.61 31.63
N ALA A 132 10.38 22.65 30.52
CA ALA A 132 11.05 23.81 29.92
C ALA A 132 12.36 24.41 30.49
N GLN A 133 13.22 24.72 29.50
CA GLN A 133 14.06 25.92 29.31
C GLN A 133 15.35 26.12 30.12
N ASN A 134 16.46 26.08 29.38
CA ASN A 134 17.78 26.53 29.78
C ASN A 134 17.95 28.03 29.44
N THR A 135 18.22 28.86 30.45
CA THR A 135 18.84 30.18 30.31
C THR A 135 20.03 30.29 31.26
N VAL A 136 21.08 30.97 30.77
CA VAL A 136 22.42 31.03 31.35
C VAL A 136 22.51 32.08 32.46
N ALA A 137 23.11 31.74 33.61
CA ALA A 137 23.81 32.70 34.47
C ALA A 137 24.81 32.01 35.44
N SER A 138 25.94 32.70 35.63
CA SER A 138 27.14 32.38 36.39
C SER A 138 27.02 32.47 37.92
N ARG A 139 27.85 31.68 38.66
CA ARG A 139 28.87 32.13 39.65
C ARG A 139 28.92 31.35 41.01
N ASP A 140 30.11 30.79 41.26
CA ASP A 140 30.90 30.53 42.49
C ASP A 140 30.33 29.94 43.82
N GLN A 141 30.99 28.82 44.22
CA GLN A 141 31.72 28.53 45.47
C GLN A 141 31.03 28.08 46.80
N ASN A 142 31.30 26.79 47.11
CA ASN A 142 32.06 26.25 48.27
C ASN A 142 31.33 25.50 49.42
N SER A 143 32.00 24.41 49.83
CA SER A 143 32.07 23.71 51.14
C SER A 143 31.05 22.63 51.60
N SER A 144 31.43 21.36 51.35
CA SER A 144 31.58 20.18 52.27
C SER A 144 30.39 19.63 53.11
N PRO A 145 30.48 18.41 53.69
CA PRO A 145 30.08 17.16 53.03
C PRO A 145 29.07 16.33 53.87
N GLY A 146 28.10 15.66 53.24
CA GLY A 146 27.30 14.68 53.97
C GLY A 146 26.15 14.06 53.19
N GLY A 147 26.11 12.73 53.19
CA GLY A 147 24.88 11.95 53.02
C GLY A 147 24.65 11.37 51.64
N ASN A 148 24.83 10.05 51.52
CA ASN A 148 24.53 9.21 50.37
C ASN A 148 23.17 9.53 49.72
N ASN A 149 23.19 10.03 48.49
CA ASN A 149 22.11 9.83 47.53
C ASN A 149 22.67 9.03 46.35
N GLN A 150 22.43 7.72 46.37
CA GLN A 150 22.57 6.88 45.19
C GLN A 150 21.49 7.32 44.18
N GLN A 151 21.85 8.25 43.30
CA GLN A 151 21.11 8.47 42.07
C GLN A 151 21.31 7.19 41.23
N LEU A 152 20.30 6.35 41.19
CA LEU A 152 20.24 5.25 40.23
C LEU A 152 20.21 5.86 38.83
N ASP A 153 21.35 5.84 38.15
CA ASP A 153 21.43 6.01 36.70
C ASP A 153 20.46 5.00 36.08
N VAL A 154 19.34 5.47 35.53
CA VAL A 154 18.44 4.65 34.74
C VAL A 154 19.14 4.42 33.39
N PRO A 155 19.63 3.21 33.06
CA PRO A 155 20.23 2.98 31.77
C PRO A 155 19.08 2.84 30.76
N GLN A 156 18.78 3.91 30.02
CA GLN A 156 18.00 3.80 28.79
C GLN A 156 18.87 3.18 27.68
N ASN A 157 19.25 1.92 27.82
CA ASN A 157 19.84 1.15 26.72
C ASN A 157 19.42 -0.30 26.88
N PHE A 158 18.32 -0.66 26.22
CA PHE A 158 18.02 -2.07 25.99
C PHE A 158 19.12 -2.65 25.07
N PRO A 159 19.71 -3.81 25.41
CA PRO A 159 20.73 -4.44 24.58
C PRO A 159 20.15 -4.82 23.21
N ASN A 160 21.00 -4.92 22.17
CA ASN A 160 20.58 -5.29 20.80
C ASN A 160 19.77 -6.59 20.70
N ASN A 161 19.88 -7.46 21.70
CA ASN A 161 19.15 -8.73 21.78
C ASN A 161 17.89 -8.67 22.66
N TYR A 162 17.42 -7.48 23.07
CA TYR A 162 16.23 -7.36 23.91
C TYR A 162 15.00 -8.04 23.29
N ASN A 163 14.94 -8.08 21.96
CA ASN A 163 13.87 -8.78 21.24
C ASN A 163 14.12 -10.27 20.97
N MET A 164 15.23 -10.89 21.40
CA MET A 164 15.51 -12.32 21.17
C MET A 164 15.33 -12.77 19.71
N GLY A 165 15.61 -11.90 18.73
CA GLY A 165 15.36 -12.20 17.31
C GLY A 165 13.90 -12.12 16.86
N ARG A 166 13.00 -11.57 17.68
CA ARG A 166 11.62 -11.24 17.28
C ARG A 166 11.62 -10.13 16.24
N ARG A 167 10.79 -10.29 15.21
CA ARG A 167 10.59 -9.30 14.16
C ARG A 167 10.00 -8.02 14.76
N VAL A 168 10.55 -6.88 14.37
CA VAL A 168 10.05 -5.54 14.74
C VAL A 168 9.29 -4.93 13.58
N SER A 169 8.25 -4.16 13.90
CA SER A 169 7.55 -3.35 12.91
C SER A 169 8.44 -2.21 12.44
N VAL A 170 8.35 -1.87 11.15
CA VAL A 170 8.96 -0.68 10.56
C VAL A 170 7.87 0.16 9.93
N SER A 171 8.00 1.48 10.04
CA SER A 171 7.10 2.44 9.38
C SER A 171 7.94 3.51 8.70
N ALA A 172 7.35 4.12 7.68
CA ALA A 172 7.85 5.36 7.12
C ALA A 172 6.91 6.51 7.48
N GLU A 173 7.30 7.72 7.10
CA GLU A 173 6.49 8.92 7.21
C GLU A 173 5.24 8.80 6.33
N VAL A 174 4.11 9.32 6.82
CA VAL A 174 2.87 9.39 6.06
C VAL A 174 3.00 10.49 5.01
N LEU A 175 2.77 10.13 3.75
CA LEU A 175 2.70 11.06 2.64
C LEU A 175 1.26 11.04 2.12
N ALA A 176 0.59 12.19 2.19
CA ALA A 176 -0.77 12.34 1.67
C ALA A 176 -0.70 12.70 0.17
N PRO A 177 -1.18 11.85 -0.74
CA PRO A 177 -1.12 12.11 -2.18
C PRO A 177 -2.08 13.23 -2.64
N SER A 178 -3.03 13.64 -1.79
CA SER A 178 -4.10 14.59 -2.12
C SER A 178 -4.16 15.81 -1.19
N GLY A 179 -3.08 16.11 -0.45
CA GLY A 179 -3.02 17.28 0.42
C GLY A 179 -3.16 18.58 -0.38
N THR A 180 -4.12 19.42 0.00
CA THR A 180 -4.50 20.68 -0.67
C THR A 180 -3.38 21.72 -0.82
N ASP A 181 -2.24 21.54 -0.15
CA ASP A 181 -1.09 22.45 -0.19
C ASP A 181 0.09 21.93 -1.04
N ASP A 182 0.03 20.70 -1.56
CA ASP A 182 1.16 20.01 -2.22
C ASP A 182 1.00 19.84 -3.75
N SER A 183 -0.05 20.42 -4.36
CA SER A 183 -0.36 20.25 -5.80
C SER A 183 0.69 20.83 -6.76
N ASP A 184 1.60 21.68 -6.25
CA ASP A 184 2.68 22.32 -7.01
C ASP A 184 4.07 21.79 -6.67
N TRP A 185 4.16 20.72 -5.86
CA TRP A 185 5.46 20.12 -5.58
C TRP A 185 6.10 19.62 -6.88
N LYS A 186 7.36 20.02 -7.09
CA LYS A 186 8.18 19.55 -8.21
C LYS A 186 9.44 18.93 -7.65
N PRO A 187 9.89 17.79 -8.22
CA PRO A 187 11.14 17.20 -7.80
C PRO A 187 12.28 18.21 -7.99
N PRO A 188 13.15 18.39 -6.99
CA PRO A 188 14.31 19.25 -7.12
C PRO A 188 15.14 18.76 -8.31
N THR A 189 15.68 19.68 -9.09
CA THR A 189 16.52 19.33 -10.24
C THR A 189 17.86 19.99 -10.09
N TYR A 190 18.92 19.18 -10.06
CA TYR A 190 20.29 19.66 -10.01
C TYR A 190 20.97 19.43 -11.37
N PRO A 191 21.66 20.45 -11.93
CA PRO A 191 22.29 20.35 -13.24
C PRO A 191 23.37 19.28 -13.24
N LYS A 192 23.35 18.41 -14.26
CA LYS A 192 24.31 17.31 -14.47
C LYS A 192 24.68 17.23 -15.94
N THR A 193 25.91 16.80 -16.21
CA THR A 193 26.33 16.53 -17.60
C THR A 193 25.75 15.21 -18.10
N GLN A 194 25.65 15.05 -19.42
CA GLN A 194 25.15 13.80 -20.01
C GLN A 194 25.99 12.57 -19.61
N GLU A 195 27.30 12.77 -19.44
CA GLU A 195 28.20 11.72 -18.98
C GLU A 195 27.95 11.33 -17.52
N GLN A 196 27.70 12.30 -16.63
CA GLN A 196 27.33 12.05 -15.24
C GLN A 196 26.01 11.28 -15.16
N LEU A 197 25.00 11.69 -15.93
CA LEU A 197 23.71 10.99 -15.99
C LEU A 197 23.86 9.55 -16.48
N SER A 198 24.74 9.31 -17.45
CA SER A 198 25.00 7.97 -17.97
C SER A 198 25.67 7.07 -16.92
N ARG A 199 26.65 7.60 -16.18
CA ARG A 199 27.30 6.87 -15.07
C ARG A 199 26.33 6.60 -13.93
N LEU A 200 25.53 7.58 -13.55
CA LEU A 200 24.51 7.45 -12.51
C LEU A 200 23.47 6.39 -12.87
N ARG A 201 22.95 6.43 -14.11
CA ARG A 201 22.01 5.41 -14.62
C ARG A 201 22.62 4.01 -14.53
N ALA A 202 23.88 3.84 -14.92
CA ALA A 202 24.58 2.57 -14.80
C ALA A 202 24.74 2.13 -13.33
N ALA A 203 25.09 3.05 -12.43
CA ALA A 203 25.30 2.76 -11.00
C ALA A 203 24.00 2.32 -10.28
N VAL A 204 22.86 2.97 -10.57
CA VAL A 204 21.58 2.65 -9.92
C VAL A 204 20.86 1.46 -10.56
N SER A 205 21.15 1.12 -11.82
CA SER A 205 20.46 0.04 -12.56
C SER A 205 20.46 -1.33 -11.87
N ARG A 206 21.48 -1.61 -11.05
CA ARG A 206 21.61 -2.88 -10.31
C ARG A 206 20.84 -2.92 -8.99
N ASN A 207 20.35 -1.78 -8.53
CA ASN A 207 19.64 -1.67 -7.27
C ASN A 207 18.13 -1.92 -7.50
N PHE A 208 17.55 -2.79 -6.67
CA PHE A 208 16.16 -3.25 -6.78
C PHE A 208 15.11 -2.14 -6.67
N LEU A 209 15.45 -1.02 -6.02
CA LEU A 209 14.59 0.16 -5.89
C LEU A 209 14.45 0.92 -7.20
N PHE A 210 15.45 0.81 -8.09
CA PHE A 210 15.50 1.57 -9.34
C PHE A 210 15.21 0.70 -10.57
N SER A 211 15.24 -0.63 -10.43
CA SER A 211 15.07 -1.56 -11.57
C SER A 211 13.65 -1.62 -12.14
N HIS A 212 12.65 -1.12 -11.41
CA HIS A 212 11.23 -1.14 -11.81
C HIS A 212 10.66 0.27 -12.03
N LEU A 213 11.52 1.28 -12.11
CA LEU A 213 11.11 2.64 -12.44
C LEU A 213 10.90 2.76 -13.94
N ASP A 214 9.87 3.49 -14.35
CA ASP A 214 9.74 3.91 -15.75
C ASP A 214 10.77 4.99 -16.10
N ASP A 215 10.86 5.34 -17.38
CA ASP A 215 11.86 6.28 -17.88
C ASP A 215 11.69 7.69 -17.28
N ASP A 216 10.45 8.16 -17.12
CA ASP A 216 10.13 9.47 -16.55
C ASP A 216 10.51 9.50 -15.06
N GLN A 217 10.19 8.44 -14.31
CA GLN A 217 10.59 8.30 -12.90
C GLN A 217 12.09 8.23 -12.76
N THR A 218 12.76 7.47 -13.62
CA THR A 218 14.22 7.38 -13.63
C THR A 218 14.84 8.75 -13.88
N GLU A 219 14.33 9.51 -14.84
CA GLU A 219 14.82 10.86 -15.13
C GLU A 219 14.61 11.82 -13.96
N GLN A 220 13.42 11.84 -13.35
CA GLN A 220 13.11 12.68 -12.19
C GLN A 220 14.01 12.35 -10.99
N VAL A 221 14.19 11.06 -10.69
CA VAL A 221 15.06 10.59 -9.60
C VAL A 221 16.52 10.94 -9.84
N LEU A 222 17.03 10.73 -11.06
CA LEU A 222 18.40 11.10 -11.42
C LEU A 222 18.60 12.62 -11.42
N GLY A 223 17.57 13.39 -11.80
CA GLY A 223 17.52 14.84 -11.69
C GLY A 223 17.61 15.34 -10.24
N ALA A 224 16.96 14.64 -9.31
CA ALA A 224 16.92 14.97 -7.89
C ALA A 224 18.17 14.61 -7.08
N LEU A 225 19.09 13.81 -7.63
CA LEU A 225 20.37 13.54 -6.98
C LEU A 225 21.19 14.84 -6.82
N GLN A 226 21.55 15.17 -5.58
CA GLN A 226 22.35 16.35 -5.25
C GLN A 226 23.82 15.98 -5.11
N GLU A 227 24.73 16.76 -5.70
CA GLU A 227 26.16 16.58 -5.50
C GLU A 227 26.58 17.00 -4.07
N ARG A 228 27.35 16.15 -3.40
CA ARG A 228 27.99 16.44 -2.12
C ARG A 228 29.48 16.12 -2.21
N LYS A 229 30.31 17.14 -1.97
CA LYS A 229 31.78 17.00 -1.94
C LYS A 229 32.26 16.62 -0.55
N ILE A 230 33.17 15.66 -0.48
CA ILE A 230 33.85 15.23 0.73
C ILE A 230 35.29 15.71 0.65
N PRO A 231 35.69 16.74 1.43
CA PRO A 231 36.94 17.47 1.20
C PRO A 231 38.19 16.70 1.64
N SER A 232 38.07 15.72 2.52
CA SER A 232 39.21 14.98 3.07
C SER A 232 38.86 13.51 3.34
N LYS A 233 39.90 12.71 3.59
CA LYS A 233 39.75 11.38 4.18
C LYS A 233 39.23 11.46 5.62
N ASP A 234 38.78 10.31 6.14
CA ASP A 234 38.30 10.08 7.49
C ASP A 234 37.01 10.87 7.85
N ILE A 235 36.27 11.32 6.83
CA ILE A 235 34.97 11.96 7.01
C ILE A 235 33.88 10.88 7.05
N LYS A 236 33.12 10.85 8.14
CA LYS A 236 31.98 9.95 8.30
C LYS A 236 30.79 10.46 7.50
N VAL A 237 30.40 9.73 6.46
CA VAL A 237 29.21 10.04 5.64
C VAL A 237 27.95 9.50 6.33
N ILE A 238 28.06 8.30 6.89
CA ILE A 238 27.00 7.62 7.63
C ILE A 238 27.59 7.12 8.94
N ALA A 239 26.85 7.25 10.04
CA ALA A 239 27.17 6.62 11.31
C ALA A 239 26.14 5.54 11.65
N GLN A 240 26.63 4.39 12.11
CA GLN A 240 25.77 3.28 12.53
C GLN A 240 24.92 3.67 13.74
N GLY A 241 23.62 3.34 13.68
CA GLY A 241 22.64 3.69 14.70
C GLY A 241 21.92 5.01 14.45
N ASP A 242 22.45 5.89 13.59
CA ASP A 242 21.80 7.14 13.23
C ASP A 242 20.56 6.89 12.37
N VAL A 243 19.64 7.84 12.37
CA VAL A 243 18.49 7.83 11.46
C VAL A 243 18.99 8.00 10.02
N GLY A 244 18.54 7.12 9.13
CA GLY A 244 18.92 7.18 7.73
C GLY A 244 17.95 8.00 6.90
N ASP A 245 18.41 9.13 6.35
CA ASP A 245 17.55 10.00 5.52
C ASP A 245 17.90 10.00 4.03
N TYR A 246 19.12 9.57 3.69
CA TYR A 246 19.67 9.68 2.34
C TYR A 246 20.16 8.34 1.79
N PHE A 247 20.08 8.21 0.48
CA PHE A 247 20.80 7.24 -0.32
C PHE A 247 21.98 7.92 -1.01
N TYR A 248 23.10 7.21 -1.17
CA TYR A 248 24.31 7.75 -1.75
C TYR A 248 24.83 6.92 -2.92
N VAL A 249 25.32 7.58 -3.96
CA VAL A 249 26.04 6.98 -5.09
C VAL A 249 27.42 7.61 -5.19
N VAL A 250 28.47 6.80 -5.33
CA VAL A 250 29.85 7.27 -5.41
C VAL A 250 30.17 7.71 -6.84
N GLU A 251 30.50 9.00 -7.01
CA GLU A 251 30.99 9.54 -8.30
C GLU A 251 32.49 9.36 -8.42
N THR A 252 33.24 9.83 -7.41
CA THR A 252 34.70 9.69 -7.33
C THR A 252 35.16 9.41 -5.91
N GLY A 253 36.34 8.81 -5.79
CA GLY A 253 36.95 8.46 -4.52
C GLY A 253 36.51 7.10 -3.98
N SER A 254 36.91 6.80 -2.74
CA SER A 254 36.71 5.50 -2.11
C SER A 254 36.24 5.65 -0.65
N PHE A 255 35.45 4.66 -0.22
CA PHE A 255 34.83 4.62 1.09
C PHE A 255 34.99 3.24 1.72
N ASP A 256 35.18 3.22 3.03
CA ASP A 256 35.23 2.00 3.83
C ASP A 256 34.00 1.89 4.71
N ILE A 257 33.43 0.69 4.75
CA ILE A 257 32.23 0.36 5.52
C ILE A 257 32.64 -0.44 6.75
N TYR A 258 32.20 0.03 7.91
CA TYR A 258 32.47 -0.57 9.22
C TYR A 258 31.17 -0.96 9.92
N VAL A 259 31.18 -2.11 10.60
CA VAL A 259 30.03 -2.56 11.40
C VAL A 259 30.51 -2.88 12.81
N SER A 260 29.96 -2.16 13.77
CA SER A 260 30.08 -2.44 15.20
C SER A 260 29.16 -3.59 15.58
N PRO A 261 29.67 -4.63 16.27
CA PRO A 261 28.86 -5.71 16.83
C PRO A 261 27.81 -5.22 17.84
N THR A 262 28.07 -4.06 18.48
CA THR A 262 27.17 -3.47 19.46
C THR A 262 26.09 -2.59 18.83
N GLY A 263 25.99 -2.54 17.49
CA GLY A 263 24.88 -1.90 16.79
C GLY A 263 24.89 -0.37 16.83
N LYS A 264 25.84 0.23 17.57
CA LYS A 264 26.07 1.67 17.70
C LYS A 264 27.58 1.94 17.65
N ILE A 265 27.95 3.18 17.34
CA ILE A 265 29.34 3.64 17.45
C ILE A 265 29.70 3.84 18.93
N GLU A 266 30.79 3.24 19.37
CA GLU A 266 31.32 3.42 20.73
C GLU A 266 32.53 4.37 20.76
N PRO A 267 32.80 5.04 21.90
CA PRO A 267 34.03 5.82 22.06
C PRO A 267 35.27 4.91 22.14
N GLY A 268 36.32 5.24 21.37
CA GLY A 268 37.62 4.55 21.41
C GLY A 268 38.06 4.01 20.04
N ALA A 269 39.31 3.52 19.95
CA ALA A 269 39.93 3.08 18.69
C ALA A 269 39.17 1.93 18.00
N ASN A 270 38.47 1.08 18.76
CA ASN A 270 37.74 -0.08 18.26
C ASN A 270 36.23 0.17 18.13
N GLY A 271 35.74 1.34 18.53
CA GLY A 271 34.30 1.61 18.63
C GLY A 271 33.58 1.82 17.28
N MET A 272 34.34 1.94 16.18
CA MET A 272 33.81 1.96 14.82
C MET A 272 33.42 0.55 14.32
N GLY A 273 33.93 -0.50 14.96
CA GLY A 273 33.73 -1.88 14.54
C GLY A 273 34.70 -2.35 13.48
N ASN A 274 34.39 -3.51 12.88
CA ASN A 274 35.25 -4.15 11.88
C ASN A 274 34.92 -3.64 10.48
N LYS A 275 35.96 -3.44 9.65
CA LYS A 275 35.78 -3.15 8.23
C LYS A 275 35.16 -4.37 7.54
N VAL A 276 33.99 -4.19 6.94
CA VAL A 276 33.24 -5.26 6.26
C VAL A 276 33.33 -5.17 4.74
N ALA A 277 33.49 -3.96 4.18
CA ALA A 277 33.52 -3.74 2.74
C ALA A 277 34.20 -2.39 2.39
N SER A 278 34.48 -2.21 1.10
CA SER A 278 34.89 -0.94 0.51
C SER A 278 34.06 -0.64 -0.74
N CYS A 279 33.78 0.64 -0.97
CA CYS A 279 32.95 1.15 -2.06
C CYS A 279 33.75 2.17 -2.88
N GLY A 280 33.72 2.02 -4.21
CA GLY A 280 34.38 2.93 -5.15
C GLY A 280 33.40 3.53 -6.16
N PRO A 281 33.90 4.22 -7.19
CA PRO A 281 33.06 4.87 -8.21
C PRO A 281 32.07 3.90 -8.86
N GLY A 282 30.82 4.34 -9.02
CA GLY A 282 29.73 3.55 -9.59
C GLY A 282 29.07 2.56 -8.62
N THR A 283 29.48 2.54 -7.36
CA THR A 283 28.79 1.81 -6.28
C THR A 283 27.86 2.73 -5.49
N SER A 284 26.93 2.14 -4.75
CA SER A 284 25.96 2.88 -3.94
C SER A 284 25.83 2.26 -2.55
N PHE A 285 25.35 3.06 -1.59
CA PHE A 285 25.11 2.61 -0.22
C PHE A 285 23.98 3.39 0.45
N GLY A 286 23.38 2.77 1.48
CA GLY A 286 22.30 3.40 2.25
C GLY A 286 20.92 3.34 1.62
N GLU A 287 20.69 2.47 0.64
CA GLU A 287 19.43 2.34 -0.12
C GLU A 287 18.20 2.07 0.74
N LEU A 288 18.33 1.30 1.83
CA LEU A 288 17.21 0.99 2.72
C LEU A 288 16.61 2.23 3.40
N ALA A 289 17.40 3.31 3.51
CA ALA A 289 16.92 4.60 3.99
C ALA A 289 15.95 5.29 3.03
N LEU A 290 15.73 4.77 1.81
CA LEU A 290 14.66 5.27 0.95
C LEU A 290 13.31 4.61 1.26
N MET A 291 13.31 3.41 1.85
CA MET A 291 12.09 2.61 2.03
C MET A 291 11.38 2.89 3.36
N TYR A 292 12.11 2.76 4.48
CA TYR A 292 11.53 2.88 5.83
C TYR A 292 12.49 3.57 6.80
N ASN A 293 11.93 4.25 7.80
CA ASN A 293 12.70 4.98 8.79
C ASN A 293 13.35 3.96 9.73
N ALA A 294 14.58 3.57 9.39
CA ALA A 294 15.36 2.60 10.14
C ALA A 294 16.76 3.14 10.46
N PRO A 295 17.32 2.73 11.62
CA PRO A 295 18.69 3.03 11.97
C PRO A 295 19.68 2.49 10.92
N ARG A 296 20.75 3.24 10.70
CA ARG A 296 21.84 2.83 9.81
C ARG A 296 22.53 1.59 10.37
N ALA A 297 22.65 0.56 9.53
CA ALA A 297 23.25 -0.72 9.92
C ALA A 297 24.79 -0.70 9.96
N ALA A 298 25.42 0.30 9.36
CA ALA A 298 26.87 0.40 9.23
C ALA A 298 27.32 1.87 9.22
N THR A 299 28.59 2.08 9.55
CA THR A 299 29.29 3.36 9.44
C THR A 299 30.05 3.39 8.11
N VAL A 300 30.04 4.51 7.40
CA VAL A 300 30.72 4.68 6.11
C VAL A 300 31.65 5.89 6.17
N ASN A 301 32.94 5.67 5.96
CA ASN A 301 33.97 6.71 6.01
C ASN A 301 34.68 6.89 4.68
N SER A 302 35.02 8.13 4.33
CA SER A 302 35.89 8.39 3.18
C SER A 302 37.33 7.96 3.46
N THR A 303 37.99 7.37 2.47
CA THR A 303 39.43 7.08 2.53
C THR A 303 40.27 8.17 1.86
N GLU A 304 39.63 9.02 1.07
CA GLU A 304 40.24 10.11 0.29
C GLU A 304 39.21 11.22 -0.02
N PRO A 305 39.64 12.41 -0.48
CA PRO A 305 38.73 13.42 -1.01
C PRO A 305 37.86 12.81 -2.13
N SER A 306 36.54 12.94 -1.99
CA SER A 306 35.57 12.17 -2.78
C SER A 306 34.38 13.03 -3.18
N VAL A 307 33.66 12.60 -4.22
CA VAL A 307 32.37 13.21 -4.62
C VAL A 307 31.30 12.13 -4.60
N ILE A 308 30.18 12.43 -3.95
CA ILE A 308 29.03 11.53 -3.88
C ILE A 308 27.77 12.27 -4.32
N TRP A 309 26.83 11.54 -4.88
CA TRP A 309 25.47 11.99 -5.10
C TRP A 309 24.60 11.53 -3.94
N GLN A 310 23.72 12.39 -3.46
CA GLN A 310 22.77 12.06 -2.38
C GLN A 310 21.32 12.30 -2.82
N LEU A 311 20.43 11.42 -2.42
CA LEU A 311 18.97 11.53 -2.63
C LEU A 311 18.26 11.31 -1.31
N ASP A 312 17.35 12.21 -0.95
CA ASP A 312 16.57 12.06 0.27
C ASP A 312 15.36 11.14 0.08
N ARG A 313 14.97 10.48 1.18
CA ARG A 313 13.83 9.57 1.27
C ARG A 313 12.53 10.20 0.78
N ILE A 314 12.24 11.43 1.23
CA ILE A 314 10.95 12.06 1.01
C ILE A 314 10.78 12.40 -0.46
N THR A 315 11.81 12.98 -1.10
CA THR A 315 11.85 13.25 -2.53
C THR A 315 11.70 11.97 -3.34
N PHE A 316 12.45 10.91 -3.00
CA PHE A 316 12.31 9.62 -3.70
C PHE A 316 10.89 9.09 -3.62
N ARG A 317 10.31 9.03 -2.41
CA ARG A 317 8.93 8.54 -2.21
C ARG A 317 7.89 9.42 -2.89
N ARG A 318 8.04 10.75 -2.85
CA ARG A 318 7.13 11.68 -3.53
C ARG A 318 7.15 11.49 -5.04
N ILE A 319 8.32 11.37 -5.66
CA ILE A 319 8.44 11.07 -7.10
C ILE A 319 7.62 9.82 -7.45
N LEU A 320 7.83 8.71 -6.72
CA LEU A 320 7.11 7.47 -6.96
C LEU A 320 5.60 7.56 -6.70
N MET A 321 5.18 8.26 -5.65
CA MET A 321 3.77 8.38 -5.29
C MET A 321 3.02 9.30 -6.24
N ASP A 322 3.62 10.43 -6.64
CA ASP A 322 2.99 11.41 -7.52
C ASP A 322 2.75 10.82 -8.90
N SER A 323 3.70 10.07 -9.45
CA SER A 323 3.55 9.44 -10.76
C SER A 323 2.48 8.34 -10.77
N ALA A 324 2.44 7.51 -9.72
CA ALA A 324 1.41 6.49 -9.56
C ALA A 324 0.02 7.13 -9.37
N PHE A 325 -0.07 8.20 -8.58
CA PHE A 325 -1.31 8.94 -8.34
C PHE A 325 -1.80 9.67 -9.61
N GLN A 326 -0.91 10.36 -10.33
CA GLN A 326 -1.23 11.02 -11.60
C GLN A 326 -1.68 10.01 -12.65
N ARG A 327 -1.00 8.85 -12.74
CA ARG A 327 -1.38 7.75 -13.63
C ARG A 327 -2.76 7.23 -13.30
N ARG A 328 -3.03 6.95 -12.01
CA ARG A 328 -4.34 6.50 -11.54
C ARG A 328 -5.43 7.52 -11.86
N ARG A 329 -5.21 8.79 -11.57
CA ARG A 329 -6.17 9.88 -11.83
C ARG A 329 -6.43 10.06 -13.32
N MET A 330 -5.40 9.95 -14.16
CA MET A 330 -5.53 9.97 -15.61
C MET A 330 -6.39 8.79 -16.09
N TYR A 331 -6.15 7.58 -15.61
CA TYR A 331 -6.98 6.42 -15.97
C TYR A 331 -8.40 6.54 -15.44
N GLU A 332 -8.61 6.95 -14.19
CA GLU A 332 -9.95 7.15 -13.66
C GLU A 332 -10.73 8.18 -14.47
N SER A 333 -10.11 9.31 -14.82
CA SER A 333 -10.71 10.31 -15.70
C SER A 333 -10.98 9.78 -17.10
N PHE A 334 -10.12 8.92 -17.63
CA PHE A 334 -10.33 8.27 -18.92
C PHE A 334 -11.49 7.27 -18.86
N LEU A 335 -11.52 6.40 -17.85
CA LEU A 335 -12.57 5.40 -17.65
C LEU A 335 -13.93 6.05 -17.42
N ASP A 336 -13.98 7.19 -16.75
CA ASP A 336 -15.20 8.01 -16.58
C ASP A 336 -15.67 8.67 -17.89
N SER A 337 -14.78 8.84 -18.86
CA SER A 337 -15.14 9.32 -20.20
C SER A 337 -15.64 8.22 -21.14
N VAL A 338 -15.39 6.94 -20.81
CA VAL A 338 -15.80 5.79 -21.62
C VAL A 338 -17.26 5.45 -21.31
N PRO A 339 -18.21 5.68 -22.23
CA PRO A 339 -19.65 5.56 -21.93
C PRO A 339 -20.06 4.17 -21.41
N LEU A 340 -19.37 3.12 -21.86
CA LEU A 340 -19.59 1.74 -21.42
C LEU A 340 -19.36 1.56 -19.90
N LEU A 341 -18.40 2.29 -19.34
CA LEU A 341 -17.91 2.12 -17.98
C LEU A 341 -18.55 3.09 -16.98
N ASN A 342 -19.41 3.99 -17.46
CA ASN A 342 -20.15 4.94 -16.60
C ASN A 342 -21.11 4.25 -15.62
N THR A 343 -21.47 2.98 -15.88
CA THR A 343 -22.31 2.18 -14.98
C THR A 343 -21.56 1.62 -13.78
N LEU A 344 -20.23 1.63 -13.81
CA LEU A 344 -19.39 1.15 -12.73
C LEU A 344 -19.29 2.18 -11.60
N THR A 345 -19.18 1.70 -10.37
CA THR A 345 -18.88 2.55 -9.20
C THR A 345 -17.44 3.11 -9.29
N PRO A 346 -17.14 4.21 -8.59
CA PRO A 346 -15.77 4.72 -8.51
C PRO A 346 -14.76 3.66 -8.04
N TYR A 347 -15.12 2.86 -7.04
CA TYR A 347 -14.27 1.78 -6.52
C TYR A 347 -13.98 0.68 -7.56
N GLU A 348 -14.97 0.30 -8.38
CA GLU A 348 -14.77 -0.64 -9.48
C GLU A 348 -13.87 -0.06 -10.58
N ARG A 349 -14.07 1.22 -10.95
CA ARG A 349 -13.19 1.92 -11.90
C ARG A 349 -11.76 2.02 -11.38
N SER A 350 -11.60 2.31 -10.09
CA SER A 350 -10.29 2.35 -9.43
C SER A 350 -9.57 1.00 -9.50
N LYS A 351 -10.28 -0.14 -9.37
CA LYS A 351 -9.67 -1.48 -9.55
C LYS A 351 -9.24 -1.74 -10.99
N ILE A 352 -10.02 -1.27 -11.96
CA ILE A 352 -9.67 -1.39 -13.38
C ILE A 352 -8.44 -0.54 -13.67
N ALA A 353 -8.41 0.72 -13.21
CA ALA A 353 -7.28 1.63 -13.38
C ALA A 353 -5.95 1.03 -12.88
N ASP A 354 -5.97 0.27 -11.78
CA ASP A 354 -4.78 -0.42 -11.25
C ASP A 354 -4.29 -1.59 -12.11
N ALA A 355 -5.16 -2.16 -12.94
CA ALA A 355 -4.86 -3.30 -13.80
C ALA A 355 -4.59 -2.91 -15.26
N LEU A 356 -4.67 -1.61 -15.60
CA LEU A 356 -4.44 -1.13 -16.95
C LEU A 356 -2.95 -0.92 -17.24
N GLU A 357 -2.56 -1.32 -18.44
CA GLU A 357 -1.24 -1.06 -19.00
C GLU A 357 -1.37 -0.15 -20.22
N THR A 358 -0.55 0.89 -20.33
CA THR A 358 -0.53 1.74 -21.53
C THR A 358 0.46 1.19 -22.55
N GLN A 359 0.04 1.16 -23.81
CA GLN A 359 0.92 0.94 -24.96
C GLN A 359 0.79 2.09 -25.96
N LYS A 360 1.92 2.63 -26.40
CA LYS A 360 2.00 3.60 -27.50
C LYS A 360 2.42 2.88 -28.77
N MET A 361 1.78 3.18 -29.89
CA MET A 361 2.10 2.56 -31.17
C MET A 361 2.09 3.59 -32.30
N PRO A 362 3.04 3.51 -33.26
CA PRO A 362 3.09 4.43 -34.38
C PRO A 362 1.96 4.16 -35.39
N ALA A 363 1.70 5.15 -36.27
CA ALA A 363 0.76 4.99 -37.37
C ALA A 363 1.13 3.80 -38.28
N GLY A 364 0.13 3.08 -38.76
CA GLY A 364 0.27 1.89 -39.60
C GLY A 364 0.57 0.59 -38.83
N SER A 365 0.74 0.65 -37.51
CA SER A 365 0.96 -0.54 -36.69
C SER A 365 -0.31 -1.38 -36.54
N THR A 366 -0.17 -2.71 -36.59
CA THR A 366 -1.27 -3.65 -36.37
C THR A 366 -1.38 -3.96 -34.88
N ILE A 367 -2.50 -3.59 -34.26
CA ILE A 367 -2.76 -3.75 -32.82
C ILE A 367 -3.31 -5.15 -32.54
N ILE A 368 -4.26 -5.56 -33.39
CA ILE A 368 -4.87 -6.88 -33.38
C ILE A 368 -4.77 -7.42 -34.79
N ARG A 369 -4.40 -8.69 -34.92
CA ARG A 369 -4.43 -9.41 -36.20
C ARG A 369 -5.56 -10.42 -36.20
N GLU A 370 -6.29 -10.48 -37.31
CA GLU A 370 -7.32 -11.48 -37.53
C GLU A 370 -6.75 -12.91 -37.42
N GLY A 371 -7.49 -13.78 -36.74
CA GLY A 371 -7.11 -15.19 -36.53
C GLY A 371 -6.20 -15.44 -35.33
N ASP A 372 -5.60 -14.41 -34.73
CA ASP A 372 -4.79 -14.58 -33.52
C ASP A 372 -5.68 -14.92 -32.31
N VAL A 373 -5.09 -15.53 -31.28
CA VAL A 373 -5.79 -15.76 -30.00
C VAL A 373 -5.93 -14.43 -29.28
N GLY A 374 -7.13 -14.11 -28.81
CA GLY A 374 -7.36 -12.90 -28.04
C GLY A 374 -7.04 -13.07 -26.56
N ASP A 375 -6.09 -12.30 -26.07
CA ASP A 375 -5.60 -12.30 -24.69
C ASP A 375 -5.74 -10.94 -23.99
N HIS A 376 -5.91 -9.85 -24.76
CA HIS A 376 -6.10 -8.49 -24.24
C HIS A 376 -7.37 -7.81 -24.76
N PHE A 377 -7.91 -6.94 -23.93
CA PHE A 377 -8.93 -5.95 -24.26
C PHE A 377 -8.27 -4.57 -24.36
N TYR A 378 -8.73 -3.73 -25.29
CA TYR A 378 -8.11 -2.45 -25.58
C TYR A 378 -9.14 -1.31 -25.52
N MET A 379 -8.72 -0.18 -24.96
CA MET A 379 -9.45 1.08 -25.00
C MET A 379 -8.54 2.16 -25.60
N LEU A 380 -9.08 2.96 -26.53
CA LEU A 380 -8.29 3.97 -27.24
C LEU A 380 -8.22 5.27 -26.43
N GLU A 381 -7.05 5.59 -25.90
CA GLU A 381 -6.82 6.83 -25.11
C GLU A 381 -6.61 8.05 -26.01
N SER A 382 -5.93 7.86 -27.16
CA SER A 382 -5.68 8.91 -28.15
C SER A 382 -5.40 8.34 -29.54
N GLY A 383 -5.65 9.17 -30.55
CA GLY A 383 -5.47 8.82 -31.96
C GLY A 383 -6.69 8.11 -32.55
N THR A 384 -6.48 7.45 -33.69
CA THR A 384 -7.53 6.81 -34.49
C THR A 384 -7.04 5.45 -34.99
N ALA A 385 -7.91 4.45 -34.95
CA ALA A 385 -7.64 3.11 -35.46
C ALA A 385 -8.80 2.62 -36.33
N ALA A 386 -8.54 1.72 -37.26
CA ALA A 386 -9.56 1.17 -38.16
C ALA A 386 -9.54 -0.37 -38.18
N VAL A 387 -10.73 -0.94 -38.38
CA VAL A 387 -10.95 -2.39 -38.46
C VAL A 387 -10.91 -2.83 -39.92
N TYR A 388 -10.11 -3.84 -40.19
CA TYR A 388 -9.99 -4.48 -41.50
C TYR A 388 -10.27 -5.98 -41.37
N LYS A 389 -11.02 -6.54 -42.31
CA LYS A 389 -11.30 -7.97 -42.36
C LYS A 389 -10.81 -8.55 -43.68
N SER A 390 -10.22 -9.73 -43.65
CA SER A 390 -9.76 -10.44 -44.83
C SER A 390 -10.91 -10.60 -45.84
N GLY A 391 -10.66 -10.24 -47.10
CA GLY A 391 -11.65 -10.26 -48.17
C GLY A 391 -12.53 -9.00 -48.29
N VAL A 392 -12.32 -7.99 -47.44
CA VAL A 392 -13.00 -6.68 -47.55
C VAL A 392 -11.95 -5.58 -47.74
N GLU A 393 -12.02 -4.84 -48.85
CA GLU A 393 -11.02 -3.80 -49.18
C GLU A 393 -11.20 -2.50 -48.36
N GLN A 394 -12.40 -2.23 -47.86
CA GLN A 394 -12.71 -1.04 -47.08
C GLN A 394 -12.69 -1.32 -45.57
N SER A 395 -12.36 -0.30 -44.78
CA SER A 395 -12.45 -0.39 -43.32
C SER A 395 -13.90 -0.57 -42.87
N LEU A 396 -14.13 -1.52 -41.96
CA LEU A 396 -15.47 -1.85 -41.46
C LEU A 396 -15.98 -0.85 -40.44
N LYS A 397 -15.06 -0.33 -39.63
CA LYS A 397 -15.33 0.60 -38.54
C LYS A 397 -14.06 1.37 -38.21
N THR A 398 -14.21 2.64 -37.85
CA THR A 398 -13.15 3.47 -37.30
C THR A 398 -13.41 3.69 -35.81
N TYR A 399 -12.36 3.62 -35.02
CA TYR A 399 -12.33 3.85 -33.58
C TYR A 399 -11.63 5.16 -33.27
N ASN A 400 -12.24 5.94 -32.38
CA ASN A 400 -11.74 7.20 -31.87
C ASN A 400 -11.51 7.11 -30.36
N LYS A 401 -10.93 8.16 -29.78
CA LYS A 401 -10.74 8.27 -28.34
C LYS A 401 -12.02 7.90 -27.56
N GLY A 402 -11.88 7.00 -26.59
CA GLY A 402 -12.97 6.49 -25.76
C GLY A 402 -13.64 5.23 -26.31
N ASP A 403 -13.39 4.86 -27.57
CA ASP A 403 -13.83 3.58 -28.11
C ASP A 403 -12.98 2.43 -27.58
N TYR A 404 -13.53 1.23 -27.67
CA TYR A 404 -12.89 -0.01 -27.25
C TYR A 404 -12.99 -1.09 -28.33
N PHE A 405 -12.12 -2.09 -28.23
CA PHE A 405 -12.12 -3.25 -29.13
C PHE A 405 -11.39 -4.45 -28.52
N GLY A 406 -11.61 -5.62 -29.11
CA GLY A 406 -10.97 -6.87 -28.71
C GLY A 406 -11.72 -7.63 -27.61
N GLU A 407 -12.89 -7.16 -27.22
CA GLU A 407 -13.80 -7.80 -26.27
C GLU A 407 -14.31 -9.17 -26.76
N LEU A 408 -14.62 -9.30 -28.06
CA LEU A 408 -15.28 -10.50 -28.60
C LEU A 408 -14.48 -11.78 -28.36
N ALA A 409 -13.16 -11.72 -28.56
CA ALA A 409 -12.30 -12.88 -28.38
C ALA A 409 -12.21 -13.32 -26.90
N LEU A 410 -12.38 -12.39 -25.97
CA LEU A 410 -12.38 -12.68 -24.53
C LEU A 410 -13.73 -13.18 -24.03
N LEU A 411 -14.83 -12.71 -24.64
CA LEU A 411 -16.20 -13.08 -24.31
C LEU A 411 -16.61 -14.46 -24.82
N ASP A 412 -16.17 -14.81 -26.04
CA ASP A 412 -16.59 -16.02 -26.73
C ASP A 412 -15.50 -17.11 -26.80
N ASP A 413 -14.29 -16.81 -26.31
CA ASP A 413 -13.11 -17.68 -26.40
C ASP A 413 -12.80 -18.14 -27.84
N LYS A 414 -13.01 -17.22 -28.79
CA LYS A 414 -12.77 -17.42 -30.23
C LYS A 414 -11.56 -16.58 -30.69
N PRO A 415 -10.89 -16.99 -31.79
CA PRO A 415 -9.88 -16.15 -32.43
C PRO A 415 -10.40 -14.76 -32.81
N ARG A 416 -9.49 -13.80 -32.96
CA ARG A 416 -9.79 -12.43 -33.38
C ARG A 416 -10.52 -12.41 -34.71
N ALA A 417 -11.71 -11.80 -34.74
CA ALA A 417 -12.60 -11.82 -35.91
C ALA A 417 -12.18 -10.87 -37.05
N ALA A 418 -11.33 -9.89 -36.76
CA ALA A 418 -10.82 -8.90 -37.70
C ALA A 418 -9.51 -8.32 -37.18
N SER A 419 -8.75 -7.67 -38.06
CA SER A 419 -7.54 -6.93 -37.72
C SER A 419 -7.90 -5.49 -37.33
N VAL A 420 -7.15 -4.90 -36.40
CA VAL A 420 -7.26 -3.49 -36.03
C VAL A 420 -5.90 -2.84 -36.25
N VAL A 421 -5.87 -1.77 -37.04
CA VAL A 421 -4.66 -1.07 -37.47
C VAL A 421 -4.74 0.40 -37.05
N ALA A 422 -3.64 0.94 -36.52
CA ALA A 422 -3.53 2.34 -36.17
C ALA A 422 -3.48 3.21 -37.44
N GLU A 423 -4.40 4.18 -37.57
CA GLU A 423 -4.36 5.16 -38.67
C GLU A 423 -3.44 6.33 -38.35
N THR A 424 -3.34 6.69 -37.07
CA THR A 424 -2.43 7.72 -36.54
C THR A 424 -1.52 7.14 -35.46
N GLU A 425 -0.62 7.93 -34.89
CA GLU A 425 0.04 7.53 -33.64
C GLU A 425 -1.02 7.41 -32.54
N ILE A 426 -1.10 6.23 -31.93
CA ILE A 426 -2.12 5.92 -30.94
C ILE A 426 -1.51 5.61 -29.58
N LYS A 427 -2.34 5.80 -28.55
CA LYS A 427 -2.12 5.32 -27.20
C LYS A 427 -3.33 4.50 -26.80
N VAL A 428 -3.09 3.27 -26.35
CA VAL A 428 -4.14 2.35 -25.92
C VAL A 428 -3.91 1.93 -24.47
N ALA A 429 -5.00 1.83 -23.70
CA ALA A 429 -5.02 1.17 -22.41
C ALA A 429 -5.43 -0.29 -22.62
N MET A 430 -4.60 -1.21 -22.13
CA MET A 430 -4.74 -2.65 -22.27
C MET A 430 -5.15 -3.28 -20.95
N LEU A 431 -6.06 -4.25 -21.03
CA LEU A 431 -6.45 -5.08 -19.91
C LEU A 431 -6.35 -6.56 -20.31
N GLY A 432 -5.54 -7.34 -19.60
CA GLY A 432 -5.39 -8.77 -19.88
C GLY A 432 -6.67 -9.57 -19.60
N LYS A 433 -6.82 -10.73 -20.23
CA LYS A 433 -8.01 -11.62 -20.14
C LYS A 433 -8.47 -11.89 -18.71
N ASN A 434 -7.54 -12.20 -17.81
CA ASN A 434 -7.86 -12.45 -16.40
C ASN A 434 -8.40 -11.20 -15.70
N GLY A 435 -7.82 -10.04 -15.99
CA GLY A 435 -8.30 -8.74 -15.50
C GLY A 435 -9.68 -8.42 -16.06
N PHE A 436 -9.89 -8.62 -17.36
CA PHE A 436 -11.18 -8.42 -18.03
C PHE A 436 -12.29 -9.26 -17.38
N GLN A 437 -12.09 -10.57 -17.24
CA GLN A 437 -13.10 -11.48 -16.68
C GLN A 437 -13.43 -11.17 -15.22
N ARG A 438 -12.42 -10.77 -14.43
CA ARG A 438 -12.60 -10.49 -13.00
C ARG A 438 -13.16 -9.10 -12.72
N LEU A 439 -12.78 -8.10 -13.52
CA LEU A 439 -13.04 -6.68 -13.22
C LEU A 439 -14.17 -6.08 -14.07
N LEU A 440 -14.44 -6.62 -15.26
CA LEU A 440 -15.48 -6.10 -16.18
C LEU A 440 -16.74 -6.96 -16.25
N GLY A 441 -16.88 -7.93 -15.34
CA GLY A 441 -18.10 -8.74 -15.20
C GLY A 441 -19.42 -7.93 -15.18
N PRO A 442 -19.52 -6.80 -14.46
CA PRO A 442 -20.75 -5.99 -14.45
C PRO A 442 -21.17 -5.47 -15.83
N VAL A 443 -20.21 -5.13 -16.69
CA VAL A 443 -20.46 -4.56 -18.03
C VAL A 443 -20.43 -5.59 -19.16
N GLU A 444 -20.10 -6.85 -18.84
CA GLU A 444 -20.03 -7.96 -19.80
C GLU A 444 -21.34 -8.11 -20.59
N SER A 445 -22.48 -7.98 -19.90
CA SER A 445 -23.80 -8.10 -20.51
C SER A 445 -24.10 -7.00 -21.53
N ILE A 446 -23.54 -5.79 -21.34
CA ILE A 446 -23.67 -4.65 -22.25
C ILE A 446 -22.82 -4.91 -23.50
N MET A 447 -21.56 -5.33 -23.31
CA MET A 447 -20.66 -5.68 -24.41
C MET A 447 -21.24 -6.78 -25.31
N ARG A 448 -21.87 -7.81 -24.73
CA ARG A 448 -22.50 -8.90 -25.50
C ARG A 448 -23.70 -8.47 -26.34
N ARG A 449 -24.36 -7.36 -26.00
CA ARG A 449 -25.49 -6.79 -26.77
C ARG A 449 -25.02 -5.95 -27.96
N ASP A 450 -23.88 -5.29 -27.83
CA ASP A 450 -23.29 -4.45 -28.87
C ASP A 450 -22.42 -5.22 -29.88
N ASP A 451 -22.32 -6.55 -29.72
CA ASP A 451 -21.61 -7.46 -30.62
C ASP A 451 -22.09 -7.30 -32.09
N PRO A 452 -21.23 -6.78 -32.99
CA PRO A 452 -21.58 -6.56 -34.38
C PRO A 452 -21.82 -7.85 -35.16
N SER A 453 -21.29 -8.99 -34.71
CA SER A 453 -21.50 -10.29 -35.37
C SER A 453 -22.95 -10.77 -35.28
N LYS A 454 -23.67 -10.39 -34.21
CA LYS A 454 -25.07 -10.75 -34.00
C LYS A 454 -26.05 -9.87 -34.79
N ARG A 455 -25.67 -8.62 -35.08
CA ARG A 455 -26.49 -7.70 -35.91
C ARG A 455 -26.52 -8.11 -37.38
N ALA A 456 -25.44 -8.73 -37.89
CA ALA A 456 -25.38 -9.21 -39.27
C ALA A 456 -26.31 -10.41 -39.56
N GLY A 457 -26.77 -11.13 -38.53
CA GLY A 457 -27.65 -12.29 -38.68
C GLY A 457 -29.15 -11.99 -38.81
N SER A 458 -29.58 -10.73 -38.59
CA SER A 458 -31.01 -10.35 -38.59
C SER A 458 -31.49 -9.62 -39.84
N ALA A 459 -30.64 -9.44 -40.86
CA ALA A 459 -31.07 -8.90 -42.15
C ALA A 459 -31.62 -10.04 -43.03
N GLN A 460 -32.93 -10.29 -42.97
CA GLN A 460 -33.62 -11.12 -43.96
C GLN A 460 -33.43 -10.53 -45.36
N PRO A 461 -33.11 -11.33 -46.38
CA PRO A 461 -33.09 -10.85 -47.76
C PRO A 461 -34.53 -10.55 -48.18
N GLN A 462 -34.84 -9.27 -48.42
CA GLN A 462 -36.04 -8.91 -49.17
C GLN A 462 -35.89 -9.48 -50.57
N SER A 463 -36.69 -10.50 -50.87
CA SER A 463 -36.85 -11.05 -52.21
C SER A 463 -37.38 -9.97 -53.14
N SER A 464 -36.54 -9.50 -54.06
CA SER A 464 -36.96 -8.71 -55.21
C SER A 464 -37.77 -9.60 -56.15
N SER A 465 -39.10 -9.50 -56.06
CA SER A 465 -40.01 -10.04 -57.05
C SER A 465 -39.95 -9.20 -58.33
N SER A 466 -39.06 -9.58 -59.24
CA SER A 466 -39.10 -9.17 -60.65
C SER A 466 -39.78 -10.26 -61.49
N ALA A 467 -41.10 -10.15 -61.66
CA ALA A 467 -41.84 -10.72 -62.79
C ALA A 467 -42.36 -9.50 -63.55
N GLY A 468 -41.93 -9.21 -64.78
CA GLY A 468 -41.95 -10.10 -65.93
C GLY A 468 -42.98 -9.51 -66.90
N LEU A 469 -42.59 -8.49 -67.67
CA LEU A 469 -43.36 -7.99 -68.81
C LEU A 469 -43.40 -9.10 -69.87
N PHE A 470 -44.59 -9.62 -70.18
CA PHE A 470 -44.92 -10.17 -71.50
C PHE A 470 -46.42 -10.02 -71.79
N ASP A 471 -46.69 -9.02 -72.63
CA ASP A 471 -47.65 -8.94 -73.73
C ASP A 471 -48.80 -9.96 -73.85
N SER A 472 -50.05 -9.47 -73.86
CA SER A 472 -51.16 -10.02 -74.66
C SER A 472 -52.37 -9.05 -74.73
N VAL A 473 -52.36 -8.20 -75.76
CA VAL A 473 -53.42 -7.94 -76.75
C VAL A 473 -54.92 -8.16 -76.40
N ASN A 474 -55.73 -7.14 -76.74
CA ASN A 474 -57.15 -7.09 -77.22
C ASN A 474 -58.32 -6.82 -76.23
N PRO A 475 -59.51 -6.33 -76.69
CA PRO A 475 -59.83 -5.05 -77.36
C PRO A 475 -61.18 -4.41 -76.84
N PHE A 476 -61.68 -3.35 -77.52
CA PHE A 476 -63.05 -2.74 -77.44
C PHE A 476 -63.39 -1.86 -76.22
N SER A 477 -63.48 -0.53 -76.40
CA SER A 477 -64.66 0.29 -76.77
C SER A 477 -65.64 0.56 -75.62
N SER A 478 -65.79 1.82 -75.22
CA SER A 478 -67.04 2.61 -75.21
C SER A 478 -67.26 3.07 -73.76
N SER A 479 -67.57 4.30 -73.38
CA SER A 479 -67.95 5.55 -74.04
C SER A 479 -67.57 6.72 -73.12
#